data_AF-A0A379RZS9-F1
#
_entry.id   AF-A0A379RZS9-F1
#
_cell.length_a   1.000
_cell.length_b   1.000
_cell.length_c   1.000
_cell.angle_alpha   90.00
_cell.angle_beta   90.00
_cell.angle_gamma   90.00
#
_symmetry.space_group_name_H-M   'P 1'
#
loop_
_entity.id
_entity.type
_entity.pdbx_description
1 polymer ?
#
loop_
_entity_poly.entity_id
_entity_poly.type
_entity_poly.pdbx_seq_one_letter_code
_entity_poly.pdbx_strand_id
1 'polypeptide(L)'
;MTRNFTISACQYIVTEINTFEDFITKVRTLLNKSKSSDIVIFPELFTIELFTLLRKWQERPISHLILIDQFTDAYKQLFQQEAKERGQFIVAGSHLEQTGAERYENVAHIWGPNGEHYSHSKDAYISG
;
A
#
# COMPACT_ATOMS: atom_id res chain seq x y z
N MET A 1 22.51 2.22 -25.07
CA MET A 1 21.09 2.18 -25.46
C MET A 1 20.29 2.87 -24.36
N THR A 2 19.51 3.88 -24.71
CA THR A 2 18.56 4.51 -23.77
C THR A 2 17.33 3.62 -23.67
N ARG A 3 16.90 3.28 -22.45
CA ARG A 3 15.69 2.50 -22.20
C ARG A 3 14.63 3.46 -21.67
N ASN A 4 13.57 3.67 -22.45
CA ASN A 4 12.45 4.51 -22.04
C ASN A 4 11.49 3.69 -21.17
N PHE A 5 10.95 4.34 -20.14
CA PHE A 5 9.92 3.76 -19.28
C PHE A 5 8.80 4.77 -19.05
N THR A 6 7.59 4.26 -18.87
CA THR A 6 6.37 5.00 -18.61
C THR A 6 5.93 4.79 -17.17
N ILE A 7 5.55 5.88 -16.51
CA ILE A 7 5.22 5.87 -15.08
C ILE A 7 3.84 6.50 -14.89
N SER A 8 2.99 5.82 -14.13
CA SER A 8 1.73 6.37 -13.60
C SER A 8 1.85 6.62 -12.11
N ALA A 9 1.62 7.86 -11.67
CA ALA A 9 1.49 8.20 -10.26
C ALA A 9 0.00 8.30 -9.88
N CYS A 10 -0.45 7.41 -9.00
CA CYS A 10 -1.83 7.34 -8.58
C CYS A 10 -2.14 8.39 -7.50
N GLN A 11 -3.28 9.07 -7.67
CA GLN A 11 -3.90 9.85 -6.59
C GLN A 11 -5.00 9.00 -5.96
N TYR A 12 -4.88 8.80 -4.65
CA TYR A 12 -5.78 7.94 -3.88
C TYR A 12 -6.60 8.80 -2.91
N ILE A 13 -7.92 8.72 -3.02
CA ILE A 13 -8.83 9.39 -2.08
C ILE A 13 -9.15 8.39 -0.98
N VAL A 14 -8.70 8.68 0.24
CA VAL A 14 -9.03 7.92 1.45
C VAL A 14 -10.50 8.14 1.78
N THR A 15 -11.27 7.07 1.92
CA THR A 15 -12.69 7.12 2.29
C THR A 15 -12.98 6.08 3.36
N GLU A 16 -14.12 6.21 4.02
CA GLU A 16 -14.63 5.07 4.80
C GLU A 16 -14.92 3.88 3.89
N ILE A 17 -14.47 2.70 4.32
CA ILE A 17 -14.71 1.41 3.67
C ILE A 17 -15.30 0.43 4.69
N ASN A 18 -16.06 -0.55 4.20
CA ASN A 18 -16.77 -1.52 5.05
C ASN A 18 -16.13 -2.91 5.01
N THR A 19 -15.39 -3.20 3.93
CA THR A 19 -14.70 -4.48 3.75
C THR A 19 -13.31 -4.28 3.16
N PHE A 20 -12.44 -5.28 3.30
CA PHE A 20 -11.15 -5.29 2.61
C PHE A 20 -11.32 -5.36 1.08
N GLU A 21 -12.44 -5.92 0.59
CA GLU A 21 -12.73 -5.96 -0.86
C GLU A 21 -13.03 -4.56 -1.43
N ASP A 22 -13.58 -3.64 -0.63
CA ASP A 22 -13.75 -2.24 -1.03
C ASP A 22 -12.39 -1.58 -1.31
N PHE A 23 -11.39 -1.85 -0.45
CA PHE A 23 -10.01 -1.40 -0.63
C PHE A 23 -9.39 -2.00 -1.91
N ILE A 24 -9.51 -3.32 -2.10
CA ILE A 24 -9.04 -4.01 -3.31
C ILE A 24 -9.67 -3.38 -4.56
N THR A 25 -10.96 -3.10 -4.54
CA THR A 25 -11.71 -2.51 -5.67
C THR A 25 -11.15 -1.13 -6.05
N LYS A 26 -10.85 -0.29 -5.06
CA LYS A 26 -10.24 1.02 -5.27
C LYS A 26 -8.83 0.91 -5.85
N VAL A 27 -8.00 0.03 -5.30
CA VAL A 27 -6.64 -0.25 -5.81
C VAL A 27 -6.69 -0.73 -7.26
N ARG A 28 -7.51 -1.73 -7.56
CA ARG A 28 -7.67 -2.29 -8.92
C ARG A 28 -8.21 -1.26 -9.91
N THR A 29 -9.09 -0.37 -9.47
CA THR A 29 -9.61 0.72 -10.33
C THR A 29 -8.48 1.62 -10.81
N LEU A 30 -7.53 1.97 -9.93
CA LEU A 30 -6.36 2.77 -10.30
C LEU A 30 -5.39 1.99 -11.19
N LEU A 31 -5.10 0.73 -10.85
CA LEU A 31 -4.25 -0.14 -11.66
C LEU A 31 -4.79 -0.37 -13.09
N ASN A 32 -6.12 -0.47 -13.23
CA ASN A 32 -6.77 -0.62 -14.53
C ASN A 32 -6.62 0.63 -15.41
N LYS A 33 -6.60 1.83 -14.79
CA LYS A 33 -6.35 3.09 -15.50
C LYS A 33 -4.88 3.24 -15.91
N SER A 34 -3.96 2.58 -15.22
CA SER A 34 -2.51 2.64 -15.47
C SER A 34 -1.95 1.42 -16.20
N LYS A 35 -2.80 0.59 -16.83
CA LYS A 35 -2.39 -0.69 -17.46
C LYS A 35 -1.31 -0.60 -18.54
N SER A 36 -1.11 0.59 -19.13
CA SER A 36 -0.12 0.82 -20.19
C SER A 36 1.22 1.33 -19.66
N SER A 37 1.36 1.54 -18.35
CA SER A 37 2.61 2.00 -17.74
C SER A 37 3.54 0.85 -17.42
N ASP A 38 4.85 1.08 -17.46
CA ASP A 38 5.84 0.11 -16.98
C ASP A 38 5.87 0.07 -15.44
N ILE A 39 5.65 1.23 -14.81
CA ILE A 39 5.67 1.41 -13.36
C ILE A 39 4.39 2.13 -12.89
N VAL A 40 3.77 1.64 -11.83
CA VAL A 40 2.63 2.28 -11.16
C VAL A 40 3.01 2.62 -9.72
N ILE A 41 2.71 3.85 -9.27
CA ILE A 41 3.11 4.35 -7.95
C ILE A 41 1.88 4.76 -7.15
N PHE A 42 1.67 4.10 -6.01
CA PHE A 42 0.67 4.48 -5.00
C PHE A 42 1.26 5.45 -3.96
N PRO A 43 0.43 6.29 -3.32
CA PRO A 43 0.91 7.32 -2.41
C PRO A 43 1.26 6.79 -1.01
N GLU A 44 1.96 7.62 -0.24
CA GLU A 44 2.31 7.35 1.17
C GLU A 44 1.05 7.16 2.02
N LEU A 45 1.07 6.13 2.89
CA LEU A 45 0.02 5.83 3.88
C LEU A 45 -1.41 5.82 3.30
N PHE A 46 -1.58 5.49 2.03
CA PHE A 46 -2.91 5.42 1.43
C PHE A 46 -3.77 4.29 2.05
N THR A 47 -3.14 3.33 2.73
CA THR A 47 -3.79 2.24 3.46
C THR A 47 -4.47 2.68 4.76
N ILE A 48 -4.42 3.96 5.15
CA ILE A 48 -5.02 4.42 6.42
C ILE A 48 -6.53 4.19 6.50
N GLU A 49 -7.24 4.07 5.37
CA GLU A 49 -8.66 3.70 5.39
C GLU A 49 -8.93 2.29 5.92
N LEU A 50 -7.94 1.39 5.92
CA LEU A 50 -8.08 0.07 6.57
C LEU A 50 -8.40 0.22 8.07
N PHE A 51 -8.09 1.36 8.68
CA PHE A 51 -8.49 1.69 10.03
C PHE A 51 -10.02 1.68 10.21
N THR A 52 -10.80 2.01 9.18
CA THR A 52 -12.28 2.01 9.27
C THR A 52 -12.87 0.60 9.37
N LEU A 53 -12.08 -0.43 9.11
CA LEU A 53 -12.48 -1.83 9.30
C LEU A 53 -12.36 -2.28 10.76
N LEU A 54 -11.73 -1.48 11.63
CA LEU A 54 -11.63 -1.81 13.05
C LEU A 54 -12.97 -1.57 13.75
N ARG A 55 -13.31 -2.47 14.69
CA ARG A 55 -14.50 -2.29 15.52
C ARG A 55 -14.44 -0.96 16.26
N LYS A 56 -15.52 -0.17 16.16
CA LYS A 56 -15.67 1.16 16.78
C LYS A 56 -14.52 2.11 16.40
N TRP A 57 -14.08 2.08 15.14
CA TRP A 57 -12.94 2.87 14.68
C TRP A 57 -13.08 4.37 14.98
N GLN A 58 -14.30 4.92 14.94
CA GLN A 58 -14.56 6.34 15.26
C GLN A 58 -14.25 6.71 16.72
N GLU A 59 -14.30 5.74 17.64
CA GLU A 59 -14.00 5.94 19.06
C GLU A 59 -12.50 5.74 19.37
N ARG A 60 -11.70 5.27 18.40
CA ARG A 60 -10.29 4.95 18.63
C ARG A 60 -9.39 6.18 18.49
N PRO A 61 -8.40 6.36 19.38
CA PRO A 61 -7.39 7.40 19.22
C PRO A 61 -6.49 7.16 18.01
N ILE A 62 -5.87 8.22 17.49
CA ILE A 62 -4.91 8.15 16.37
C ILE A 62 -3.72 7.22 16.69
N SER A 63 -3.31 7.10 17.95
CA SER A 63 -2.25 6.18 18.37
C SER A 63 -2.55 4.71 18.03
N HIS A 64 -3.82 4.34 17.80
CA HIS A 64 -4.21 3.01 17.34
C HIS A 64 -4.05 2.80 15.84
N LEU A 65 -3.58 3.79 15.07
CA LEU A 65 -3.39 3.64 13.62
C LEU A 65 -2.44 2.49 13.29
N ILE A 66 -1.50 2.15 14.18
CA ILE A 66 -0.64 0.97 14.08
C ILE A 66 -1.40 -0.36 13.93
N LEU A 67 -2.67 -0.42 14.36
CA LEU A 67 -3.50 -1.62 14.26
C LEU A 67 -3.85 -2.00 12.82
N ILE A 68 -3.62 -1.10 11.84
CA ILE A 68 -3.77 -1.48 10.43
C ILE A 68 -2.75 -2.53 10.00
N ASP A 69 -1.68 -2.75 10.78
CA ASP A 69 -0.69 -3.81 10.58
C ASP A 69 -1.32 -5.22 10.55
N GLN A 70 -2.49 -5.42 11.15
CA GLN A 70 -3.23 -6.68 11.02
C GLN A 70 -3.65 -7.00 9.57
N PHE A 71 -3.57 -6.03 8.66
CA PHE A 71 -3.85 -6.19 7.23
C PHE A 71 -2.57 -6.26 6.37
N THR A 72 -1.38 -6.22 6.97
CA THR A 72 -0.08 -6.21 6.27
C THR A 72 0.03 -7.34 5.26
N ASP A 73 -0.27 -8.58 5.66
CA ASP A 73 -0.15 -9.74 4.78
C ASP A 73 -1.11 -9.69 3.60
N ALA A 74 -2.36 -9.28 3.84
CA ALA A 74 -3.37 -9.15 2.79
C ALA A 74 -3.01 -8.04 1.78
N TYR A 75 -2.50 -6.92 2.29
CA TYR A 75 -1.96 -5.83 1.47
C TYR A 75 -0.77 -6.29 0.61
N LYS A 76 0.21 -6.97 1.21
CA LYS A 76 1.39 -7.50 0.50
C LYS A 76 0.99 -8.50 -0.58
N GLN A 77 0.10 -9.43 -0.25
CA GLN A 77 -0.40 -10.44 -1.18
C GLN A 77 -1.13 -9.81 -2.38
N LEU A 78 -1.96 -8.79 -2.15
CA LEU A 78 -2.64 -8.05 -3.22
C LEU A 78 -1.63 -7.51 -4.23
N PHE A 79 -0.65 -6.72 -3.77
CA PHE A 79 0.28 -6.06 -4.70
C PHE A 79 1.27 -7.02 -5.35
N GLN A 80 1.69 -8.08 -4.66
CA GLN A 80 2.47 -9.15 -5.26
C GLN A 80 1.71 -9.80 -6.43
N GLN A 81 0.42 -10.12 -6.22
CA GLN A 81 -0.40 -10.75 -7.26
C GLN A 81 -0.67 -9.80 -8.42
N GLU A 82 -1.03 -8.54 -8.14
CA GLU A 82 -1.30 -7.56 -9.19
C GLU A 82 -0.05 -7.24 -10.02
N ALA A 83 1.14 -7.17 -9.42
CA ALA A 83 2.39 -6.94 -10.16
C ALA A 83 2.66 -8.09 -11.15
N LYS A 84 2.49 -9.33 -10.68
CA LYS A 84 2.67 -10.53 -11.49
C LYS A 84 1.65 -10.65 -12.62
N GLU A 85 0.36 -10.47 -12.31
CA GLU A 85 -0.73 -10.60 -13.29
C GLU A 85 -0.65 -9.53 -14.39
N ARG A 86 -0.21 -8.31 -14.03
CA ARG A 86 -0.17 -7.17 -14.95
C ARG A 86 1.14 -7.06 -15.72
N GLY A 87 2.19 -7.76 -15.29
CA GLY A 87 3.52 -7.61 -15.89
C GLY A 87 4.14 -6.24 -15.60
N GLN A 88 3.79 -5.59 -14.49
CA GLN A 88 4.20 -4.23 -14.13
C GLN A 88 5.04 -4.20 -12.85
N PHE A 89 5.93 -3.21 -12.72
CA PHE A 89 6.43 -2.84 -11.40
C PHE A 89 5.39 -1.98 -10.68
N ILE A 90 5.08 -2.32 -9.44
CA ILE A 90 4.15 -1.56 -8.61
C ILE A 90 4.87 -1.09 -7.35
N VAL A 91 5.08 0.23 -7.24
CA VAL A 91 5.43 0.88 -5.97
C VAL A 91 4.12 1.00 -5.20
N ALA A 92 3.90 0.09 -4.28
CA ALA A 92 2.63 -0.16 -3.62
C ALA A 92 2.31 0.81 -2.49
N GLY A 93 2.76 2.07 -2.61
CA GLY A 93 2.64 3.07 -1.57
C GLY A 93 3.32 2.60 -0.30
N SER A 94 2.86 3.09 0.83
CA SER A 94 3.38 2.68 2.12
C SER A 94 2.30 2.35 3.14
N HIS A 95 2.69 1.54 4.12
CA HIS A 95 1.86 0.96 5.16
C HIS A 95 2.55 1.09 6.51
N LEU A 96 1.78 1.17 7.60
CA LEU A 96 2.35 1.04 8.95
C LEU A 96 2.51 -0.44 9.27
N GLU A 97 3.74 -0.89 9.42
CA GLU A 97 4.09 -2.28 9.65
C GLU A 97 4.93 -2.42 10.94
N GLN A 98 4.72 -3.51 11.67
CA GLN A 98 5.60 -3.87 12.79
C GLN A 98 6.96 -4.39 12.28
N THR A 99 8.05 -3.67 12.56
CA THR A 99 9.43 -4.05 12.14
C THR A 99 10.32 -4.50 13.30
N GLY A 100 9.78 -4.56 14.52
CA GLY A 100 10.45 -5.07 15.71
C GLY A 100 9.49 -5.26 16.88
N ALA A 101 9.99 -5.72 18.03
CA ALA A 101 9.17 -6.18 19.15
C ALA A 101 8.08 -5.20 19.62
N GLU A 102 8.27 -3.90 19.43
CA GLU A 102 7.26 -2.84 19.65
C GLU A 102 7.49 -1.63 18.72
N ARG A 103 8.11 -1.87 17.56
CA ARG A 103 8.50 -0.82 16.62
C ARG A 103 7.61 -0.90 15.39
N TYR A 104 6.91 0.18 15.11
CA TYR A 104 6.12 0.36 13.90
C TYR A 104 6.77 1.40 13.01
N GLU A 105 6.88 1.08 11.73
CA GLU A 105 7.48 1.96 10.73
C GLU A 105 6.55 2.17 9.56
N ASN A 106 6.71 3.31 8.90
CA ASN A 106 6.08 3.56 7.62
C ASN A 106 6.94 2.92 6.53
N VAL A 107 6.51 1.76 6.03
CA VAL A 107 7.26 0.93 5.09
C VAL A 107 6.63 1.03 3.70
N ALA A 108 7.43 1.45 2.72
CA ALA A 108 7.07 1.39 1.31
C ALA A 108 7.54 0.06 0.71
N HIS A 109 6.72 -0.52 -0.17
CA HIS A 109 7.05 -1.76 -0.86
C HIS A 109 7.00 -1.60 -2.38
N ILE A 110 7.84 -2.37 -3.07
CA ILE A 110 7.85 -2.48 -4.52
C ILE A 110 7.76 -3.96 -4.88
N TRP A 111 6.81 -4.31 -5.75
CA TRP A 111 6.73 -5.63 -6.35
C TRP A 111 6.95 -5.57 -7.85
N GLY A 112 7.71 -6.53 -8.37
CA GLY A 112 7.96 -6.71 -9.79
C GLY A 112 7.22 -7.91 -10.37
N PRO A 113 7.15 -7.98 -11.72
CA PRO A 113 6.37 -8.99 -12.41
C PRO A 113 6.95 -10.42 -12.31
N ASN A 114 8.24 -10.55 -11.98
CA ASN A 114 8.91 -11.84 -11.86
C ASN A 114 9.06 -12.29 -10.39
N GLY A 115 8.32 -11.67 -9.48
CA GLY A 115 8.38 -11.97 -8.04
C GLY A 115 9.44 -11.16 -7.29
N GLU A 116 9.98 -10.10 -7.90
CA GLU A 116 10.86 -9.16 -7.21
C GLU A 116 10.10 -8.48 -6.06
N HIS A 117 10.79 -8.28 -4.94
CA HIS A 117 10.27 -7.53 -3.80
C HIS A 117 11.38 -6.65 -3.21
N TYR A 118 11.06 -5.38 -3.02
CA TYR A 118 11.91 -4.40 -2.34
C TYR A 118 11.09 -3.68 -1.28
N SER A 119 11.76 -3.25 -0.21
CA SER A 119 11.14 -2.43 0.83
C SER A 119 12.07 -1.33 1.30
N HIS A 120 11.48 -0.25 1.81
CA HIS A 120 12.18 0.85 2.45
C HIS A 120 11.33 1.43 3.58
N SER A 121 11.87 1.42 4.79
CA SER A 121 11.30 2.15 5.93
C SER A 121 11.65 3.62 5.82
N LYS A 122 10.66 4.52 5.95
CA LYS A 122 10.87 5.97 5.94
C LYS A 122 11.78 6.37 7.11
N ASP A 123 12.81 7.16 6.83
CA ASP A 123 13.82 7.61 7.82
C ASP A 123 13.31 8.60 8.90
N ALA A 124 11.99 8.76 9.06
CA ALA A 124 11.40 9.70 10.02
C ALA A 124 10.60 8.95 11.09
N TYR A 125 11.14 8.89 12.30
CA TYR A 125 10.43 8.43 13.49
C TYR A 125 9.23 9.35 13.76
N ILE A 126 8.02 8.78 13.84
CA ILE A 126 6.90 9.46 14.51
C ILE A 126 7.19 9.31 16.01
N SER A 127 7.96 10.24 16.57
CA SER A 127 8.16 10.31 18.01
C SER A 127 6.95 10.98 18.67
N GLY A 128 6.21 10.20 19.47
CA GLY A 128 5.41 10.63 20.63
C GLY A 128 4.29 11.62 20.38
#